data_AF-A0A376CPH1-F1
#
_entry.id   AF-A0A376CPH1-F1
#
_cell.length_a   1.000
_cell.length_b   1.000
_cell.length_c   1.000
_cell.angle_alpha   90.00
_cell.angle_beta   90.00
_cell.angle_gamma   90.00
#
_symmetry.space_group_name_H-M   'P 1'
#
loop_
_entity.id
_entity.type
_entity.pdbx_description
1 polymer ?
#
loop_
_entity_poly.entity_id
_entity_poly.type
_entity_poly.pdbx_seq_one_letter_code
_entity_poly.pdbx_strand_id
1 'polypeptide(L)'
;MNSSPQYSSDAAEWDARYSESGHIWSGNPNNTLIDVASDLTPGTALDVGCGEGADALWLAEHGWTVTAIDPSQVAIDRAMLHDENRNVTWKAAGITDLRGTGQFDLVSAMYPAVRKEAHPEALDVLLELVAPGGHLLFVHHVVDEEALAERPHFAGMYLPDDAEQALAARPEEWELVAAEDRQRQIEGGRGAHHTVDRVVIGRRRA
;
A
#
# COMPACT_ATOMS: atom_id res chain seq x y z
N MET A 1 12.38 -29.68 -2.91
CA MET A 1 12.61 -28.44 -3.67
C MET A 1 11.69 -27.41 -3.04
N ASN A 2 12.25 -26.55 -2.20
CA ASN A 2 11.49 -25.62 -1.38
C ASN A 2 11.21 -24.39 -2.24
N SER A 3 10.03 -24.34 -2.86
CA SER A 3 9.58 -23.19 -3.64
C SER A 3 9.42 -22.02 -2.67
N SER A 4 10.21 -20.96 -2.85
CA SER A 4 9.95 -19.67 -2.20
C SER A 4 8.49 -19.27 -2.46
N PRO A 5 7.73 -18.78 -1.46
CA PRO A 5 6.33 -18.46 -1.65
C PRO A 5 6.19 -17.40 -2.75
N GLN A 6 5.50 -17.75 -3.84
CA GLN A 6 5.23 -16.86 -4.95
C GLN A 6 4.21 -15.82 -4.49
N TYR A 7 4.58 -14.54 -4.39
CA TYR A 7 3.61 -13.50 -4.11
C TYR A 7 2.59 -13.42 -5.26
N SER A 8 1.34 -13.79 -4.98
CA SER A 8 0.24 -13.66 -5.91
C SER A 8 -0.78 -12.66 -5.37
N SER A 9 -1.49 -12.03 -6.29
CA SER A 9 -2.61 -11.13 -6.00
C SER A 9 -3.92 -11.90 -5.74
N ASP A 10 -3.85 -13.23 -5.63
CA ASP A 10 -5.02 -14.09 -5.41
C ASP A 10 -5.43 -14.04 -3.93
N ALA A 11 -6.70 -13.73 -3.70
CA ALA A 11 -7.32 -13.72 -2.39
C ALA A 11 -7.11 -15.06 -1.64
N ALA A 12 -7.22 -16.20 -2.33
CA ALA A 12 -7.08 -17.51 -1.71
C ALA A 12 -5.66 -17.79 -1.20
N GLU A 13 -4.63 -17.27 -1.89
CA GLU A 13 -3.25 -17.40 -1.45
C GLU A 13 -2.95 -16.50 -0.25
N TRP A 14 -3.51 -15.28 -0.23
CA TRP A 14 -3.39 -14.40 0.92
C TRP A 14 -4.15 -14.94 2.14
N ASP A 15 -5.36 -15.46 1.96
CA ASP A 15 -6.12 -16.10 3.02
C ASP A 15 -5.35 -17.28 3.65
N ALA A 16 -4.72 -18.12 2.82
CA ALA A 16 -3.87 -19.21 3.29
C ALA A 16 -2.68 -18.68 4.10
N ARG A 17 -2.00 -17.64 3.61
CA ARG A 17 -0.89 -17.01 4.34
C ARG A 17 -1.32 -16.48 5.69
N TYR A 18 -2.34 -15.62 5.72
CA TYR A 18 -2.87 -15.07 6.96
C TYR A 18 -3.25 -16.20 7.93
N SER A 19 -3.86 -17.27 7.44
CA SER A 19 -4.26 -18.42 8.28
C SER A 19 -3.09 -19.21 8.89
N GLU A 20 -1.90 -19.22 8.27
CA GLU A 20 -0.75 -20.01 8.72
C GLU A 20 0.02 -19.42 9.92
N SER A 21 -0.25 -18.17 10.32
CA SER A 21 0.46 -17.51 11.43
C SER A 21 -0.47 -16.58 12.22
N GLY A 22 -0.33 -16.56 13.55
CA GLY A 22 -1.18 -15.76 14.44
C GLY A 22 -1.04 -14.23 14.25
N HIS A 23 0.16 -13.77 13.88
CA HIS A 23 0.46 -12.39 13.48
C HIS A 23 1.52 -12.43 12.38
N ILE A 24 1.27 -11.79 11.23
CA ILE A 24 2.22 -11.76 10.11
C ILE A 24 3.04 -10.47 10.09
N TRP A 25 2.42 -9.38 10.54
CA TRP A 25 3.01 -8.05 10.49
C TRP A 25 3.38 -7.55 11.89
N SER A 26 4.13 -6.45 11.96
CA SER A 26 4.60 -5.87 13.23
C SER A 26 3.47 -5.35 14.13
N GLY A 27 2.30 -5.06 13.55
CA GLY A 27 1.20 -4.37 14.23
C GLY A 27 1.42 -2.87 14.41
N ASN A 28 2.57 -2.33 13.97
CA ASN A 28 2.87 -0.90 14.00
C ASN A 28 2.66 -0.28 12.62
N PRO A 29 2.17 0.97 12.53
CA PRO A 29 2.06 1.68 11.27
C PRO A 29 3.44 1.95 10.66
N ASN A 30 3.48 2.13 9.34
CA ASN A 30 4.67 2.50 8.60
C ASN A 30 5.11 3.92 8.96
N ASN A 31 6.36 4.11 9.39
CA ASN A 31 6.88 5.44 9.72
C ASN A 31 6.77 6.43 8.54
N THR A 32 6.89 5.96 7.30
CA THR A 32 6.70 6.82 6.11
C THR A 32 5.26 7.31 6.00
N LEU A 33 4.27 6.47 6.35
CA LEU A 33 2.87 6.90 6.40
C LEU A 33 2.70 8.00 7.46
N ILE A 34 3.24 7.76 8.66
CA ILE A 34 3.15 8.71 9.78
C ILE A 34 3.76 10.05 9.37
N ASP A 35 4.99 10.05 8.84
CA ASP A 35 5.70 11.26 8.46
C ASP A 35 4.92 12.07 7.42
N VAL A 36 4.39 11.41 6.39
CA VAL A 36 3.67 12.08 5.30
C VAL A 36 2.29 12.55 5.75
N ALA A 37 1.50 11.68 6.39
CA ALA A 37 0.12 11.99 6.75
C ALA A 37 0.02 12.99 7.91
N SER A 38 1.05 13.11 8.77
CA SER A 38 1.08 14.09 9.87
C SER A 38 1.14 15.55 9.38
N ASP A 39 1.69 15.79 8.19
CA ASP A 39 1.77 17.12 7.58
C ASP A 39 0.55 17.48 6.71
N LEU A 40 -0.36 16.52 6.51
CA LEU A 40 -1.57 16.70 5.72
C LEU A 40 -2.76 17.05 6.61
N THR A 41 -3.69 17.84 6.07
CA THR A 41 -4.99 18.05 6.73
C THR A 41 -5.83 16.78 6.57
N PRO A 42 -6.34 16.17 7.66
CA PRO A 42 -7.14 14.96 7.55
C PRO A 42 -8.42 15.18 6.73
N GLY A 43 -8.67 14.22 5.83
CA GLY A 43 -9.87 14.13 5.01
C GLY A 43 -10.31 12.68 4.88
N THR A 44 -10.46 12.22 3.64
CA THR A 44 -10.73 10.83 3.30
C THR A 44 -9.45 10.10 2.92
N ALA A 45 -9.24 8.89 3.45
CA ALA A 45 -8.08 8.05 3.13
C ALA A 45 -8.52 6.68 2.61
N LEU A 46 -7.79 6.18 1.61
CA LEU A 46 -7.85 4.80 1.15
C LEU A 46 -6.51 4.11 1.43
N ASP A 47 -6.54 3.05 2.23
CA ASP A 47 -5.39 2.20 2.49
C ASP A 47 -5.47 0.90 1.68
N VAL A 48 -4.59 0.76 0.68
CA VAL A 48 -4.57 -0.34 -0.29
C VAL A 48 -3.59 -1.43 0.14
N GLY A 49 -4.10 -2.65 0.32
CA GLY A 49 -3.32 -3.76 0.86
C GLY A 49 -3.09 -3.58 2.36
N CYS A 50 -4.14 -3.21 3.10
CA CYS A 50 -4.04 -2.79 4.50
C CYS A 50 -3.59 -3.90 5.46
N GLY A 51 -3.61 -5.16 5.03
CA GLY A 51 -3.26 -6.32 5.84
C GLY A 51 -4.01 -6.37 7.17
N GLU A 52 -3.28 -6.40 8.28
CA GLU A 52 -3.86 -6.46 9.63
C GLU A 52 -4.24 -5.06 10.18
N GLY A 53 -4.15 -4.00 9.36
CA GLY A 53 -4.83 -2.73 9.60
C GLY A 53 -4.07 -1.65 10.38
N ALA A 54 -2.77 -1.83 10.66
CA ALA A 54 -2.01 -0.91 11.49
C ALA A 54 -2.00 0.54 10.96
N ASP A 55 -1.81 0.70 9.65
CA ASP A 55 -1.80 1.98 8.95
C ASP A 55 -3.19 2.65 8.95
N ALA A 56 -4.22 1.89 8.57
CA ALA A 56 -5.61 2.35 8.58
C ALA A 56 -6.10 2.78 9.97
N LEU A 57 -5.75 2.04 11.02
CA LEU A 57 -6.11 2.37 12.40
C LEU A 57 -5.43 3.65 12.86
N TRP A 58 -4.12 3.78 12.60
CA TRP A 58 -3.38 4.99 12.95
C TRP A 58 -3.99 6.22 12.26
N LEU A 59 -4.31 6.14 10.96
CA LEU A 59 -4.97 7.22 10.24
C LEU A 59 -6.32 7.60 10.88
N ALA A 60 -7.14 6.61 11.23
CA ALA A 60 -8.43 6.84 11.86
C ALA A 60 -8.31 7.53 13.24
N GLU A 61 -7.31 7.13 14.05
CA GLU A 61 -6.98 7.79 15.32
C GLU A 61 -6.53 9.24 15.15
N HIS A 62 -6.00 9.60 13.98
CA HIS A 62 -5.51 10.94 13.64
C HIS A 62 -6.53 11.75 12.80
N GLY A 63 -7.81 11.37 12.86
CA GLY A 63 -8.92 12.16 12.33
C GLY A 63 -9.25 11.93 10.85
N TRP A 64 -8.63 10.94 10.22
CA TRP A 64 -8.99 10.55 8.84
C TRP A 64 -10.27 9.71 8.81
N THR A 65 -11.07 9.89 7.76
CA THR A 65 -12.16 8.96 7.40
C THR A 65 -11.59 7.88 6.49
N VAL A 66 -11.38 6.68 7.04
CA VAL A 66 -10.57 5.65 6.36
C VAL A 66 -11.44 4.57 5.73
N THR A 67 -11.14 4.23 4.48
CA THR A 67 -11.50 2.96 3.84
C THR A 67 -10.24 2.13 3.69
N ALA A 68 -10.26 0.88 4.13
CA ALA A 68 -9.12 -0.02 4.08
C ALA A 68 -9.49 -1.29 3.32
N ILE A 69 -8.64 -1.68 2.36
CA ILE A 69 -8.88 -2.84 1.51
C ILE A 69 -7.71 -3.82 1.53
N ASP A 70 -8.03 -5.10 1.50
CA ASP A 70 -7.10 -6.19 1.26
C ASP A 70 -7.84 -7.28 0.47
N PRO A 71 -7.24 -7.97 -0.51
CA PRO A 71 -7.91 -9.08 -1.19
C PRO A 71 -8.25 -10.23 -0.24
N SER A 72 -7.60 -10.35 0.92
CA SER A 72 -7.86 -11.40 1.91
C SER A 72 -8.97 -11.04 2.88
N GLN A 73 -10.03 -11.84 2.92
CA GLN A 73 -11.06 -11.73 3.95
C GLN A 73 -10.48 -12.05 5.33
N VAL A 74 -9.51 -12.98 5.43
CA VAL A 74 -8.86 -13.31 6.70
C VAL A 74 -8.10 -12.11 7.27
N ALA A 75 -7.41 -11.33 6.44
CA ALA A 75 -6.72 -10.12 6.86
C ALA A 75 -7.71 -9.08 7.40
N ILE A 76 -8.79 -8.85 6.65
CA ILE A 76 -9.86 -7.93 7.03
C ILE A 76 -10.52 -8.34 8.35
N ASP A 77 -10.84 -9.62 8.52
CA ASP A 77 -11.44 -10.13 9.76
C ASP A 77 -10.52 -9.89 10.96
N ARG A 78 -9.20 -10.03 10.80
CA ARG A 78 -8.22 -9.72 11.85
C ARG A 78 -8.11 -8.24 12.13
N ALA A 79 -8.03 -7.41 11.11
CA ALA A 79 -7.95 -5.97 11.26
C ALA A 79 -9.18 -5.42 12.01
N MET A 80 -10.37 -5.96 11.73
CA MET A 80 -11.61 -5.63 12.43
C MET A 80 -11.60 -5.97 13.92
N LEU A 81 -10.79 -6.95 14.37
CA LEU A 81 -10.66 -7.26 15.80
C LEU A 81 -9.90 -6.16 16.56
N HIS A 82 -9.08 -5.37 15.85
CA HIS A 82 -8.31 -4.27 16.40
C HIS A 82 -9.05 -2.91 16.28
N ASP A 83 -10.07 -2.81 15.41
CA ASP A 83 -10.92 -1.63 15.26
C ASP A 83 -12.10 -1.61 16.26
N GLU A 84 -11.78 -1.49 17.55
CA GLU A 84 -12.79 -1.52 18.63
C GLU A 84 -13.88 -0.46 18.48
N ASN A 85 -13.51 0.71 17.94
CA ASN A 85 -14.39 1.85 17.77
C ASN A 85 -15.14 1.86 16.44
N ARG A 86 -14.85 0.91 15.54
CA ARG A 86 -15.47 0.79 14.21
C ARG A 86 -15.31 2.07 13.38
N ASN A 87 -14.12 2.64 13.46
CA ASN A 87 -13.78 3.92 12.82
C ASN A 87 -13.31 3.74 11.37
N VAL A 88 -13.03 2.52 10.93
CA VAL A 88 -12.55 2.20 9.59
C VAL A 88 -13.60 1.42 8.81
N THR A 89 -13.77 1.77 7.53
CA THR A 89 -14.55 0.97 6.59
C THR A 89 -13.68 -0.11 5.97
N TRP A 90 -13.80 -1.33 6.47
CA TRP A 90 -13.04 -2.50 5.98
C TRP A 90 -13.72 -3.20 4.81
N LYS A 91 -12.97 -3.57 3.76
CA LYS A 91 -13.50 -4.34 2.63
C LYS A 91 -12.50 -5.38 2.14
N ALA A 92 -12.95 -6.62 2.00
CA ALA A 92 -12.22 -7.62 1.23
C ALA A 92 -12.36 -7.30 -0.26
N ALA A 93 -11.34 -6.67 -0.84
CA ALA A 93 -11.36 -6.17 -2.22
C ALA A 93 -9.94 -5.99 -2.77
N GLY A 94 -9.80 -6.22 -4.07
CA GLY A 94 -8.63 -5.83 -4.83
C GLY A 94 -8.67 -4.36 -5.23
N ILE A 95 -7.51 -3.84 -5.64
CA ILE A 95 -7.36 -2.46 -6.10
C ILE A 95 -8.25 -2.12 -7.30
N THR A 96 -8.41 -3.07 -8.23
CA THR A 96 -9.18 -2.90 -9.47
C THR A 96 -10.69 -2.88 -9.22
N ASP A 97 -11.16 -3.50 -8.12
CA ASP A 97 -12.56 -3.48 -7.70
C ASP A 97 -13.03 -2.08 -7.26
N LEU A 98 -12.09 -1.18 -6.94
CA LEU A 98 -12.41 0.19 -6.50
C LEU A 98 -12.58 1.20 -7.64
N ARG A 99 -12.36 0.80 -8.90
CA ARG A 99 -12.53 1.72 -10.03
C ARG A 99 -13.94 2.33 -10.02
N GLY A 100 -14.02 3.66 -10.02
CA GLY A 100 -15.29 4.40 -10.01
C GLY A 100 -16.05 4.43 -8.67
N THR A 101 -15.43 3.98 -7.57
CA THR A 101 -16.09 3.98 -6.24
C THR A 101 -16.00 5.31 -5.49
N GLY A 102 -15.24 6.27 -6.00
CA GLY A 102 -15.06 7.59 -5.40
C GLY A 102 -13.63 8.09 -5.56
N GLN A 103 -13.30 9.14 -4.82
CA GLN A 103 -11.95 9.68 -4.75
C GLN A 103 -11.61 10.01 -3.30
N PHE A 104 -10.31 10.00 -2.98
CA PHE A 104 -9.78 10.14 -1.64
C PHE A 104 -8.72 11.23 -1.57
N ASP A 105 -8.66 11.95 -0.46
CA ASP A 105 -7.65 12.98 -0.21
C ASP A 105 -6.25 12.37 0.00
N LEU A 106 -6.19 11.12 0.47
CA LEU A 106 -4.98 10.29 0.55
C LEU A 106 -5.27 8.88 0.02
N VAL A 107 -4.43 8.39 -0.90
CA VAL A 107 -4.39 6.97 -1.29
C VAL A 107 -3.01 6.43 -0.93
N SER A 108 -2.93 5.50 0.02
CA SER A 108 -1.70 4.84 0.44
C SER A 108 -1.62 3.41 -0.11
N ALA A 109 -0.44 3.02 -0.59
CA ALA A 109 -0.13 1.65 -0.97
C ALA A 109 1.26 1.28 -0.41
N MET A 110 1.29 0.50 0.66
CA MET A 110 2.50 0.09 1.36
C MET A 110 2.87 -1.34 0.98
N TYR A 111 3.97 -1.48 0.24
CA TYR A 111 4.46 -2.77 -0.29
C TYR A 111 3.38 -3.56 -1.06
N PRO A 112 2.66 -2.94 -2.01
CA PRO A 112 1.54 -3.61 -2.67
C PRO A 112 2.02 -4.79 -3.51
N ALA A 113 1.45 -5.97 -3.26
CA ALA A 113 1.75 -7.19 -4.00
C ALA A 113 0.87 -7.33 -5.27
N VAL A 114 0.87 -6.30 -6.13
CA VAL A 114 0.03 -6.26 -7.33
C VAL A 114 0.86 -6.57 -8.57
N ARG A 115 0.46 -7.61 -9.31
CA ARG A 115 1.14 -8.05 -10.53
C ARG A 115 0.65 -7.27 -11.76
N LYS A 116 1.59 -6.74 -12.54
CA LYS A 116 1.35 -5.97 -13.78
C LYS A 116 0.61 -6.79 -14.82
N GLU A 117 0.99 -8.04 -15.03
CA GLU A 117 0.34 -8.87 -16.07
C GLU A 117 -1.11 -9.24 -15.70
N ALA A 118 -1.39 -9.40 -14.41
CA ALA A 118 -2.71 -9.77 -13.92
C ALA A 118 -3.65 -8.56 -13.83
N HIS A 119 -3.11 -7.38 -13.52
CA HIS A 119 -3.86 -6.14 -13.31
C HIS A 119 -3.16 -4.95 -14.01
N PRO A 120 -3.05 -4.94 -15.35
CA PRO A 120 -2.34 -3.90 -16.10
C PRO A 120 -2.92 -2.49 -15.90
N GLU A 121 -4.15 -2.39 -15.40
CA GLU A 121 -4.87 -1.16 -15.11
C GLU A 121 -4.72 -0.67 -13.66
N ALA A 122 -4.08 -1.44 -12.77
CA ALA A 122 -4.10 -1.15 -11.33
C ALA A 122 -3.50 0.21 -10.98
N LEU A 123 -2.41 0.60 -11.65
CA LEU A 123 -1.79 1.90 -11.41
C LEU A 123 -2.67 3.07 -11.89
N ASP A 124 -3.37 2.89 -13.01
CA ASP A 124 -4.32 3.90 -13.48
C ASP A 124 -5.50 4.02 -12.51
N VAL A 125 -6.00 2.90 -11.96
CA VAL A 125 -7.04 2.92 -10.92
C VAL A 125 -6.56 3.68 -9.68
N LEU A 126 -5.34 3.43 -9.20
CA LEU A 126 -4.75 4.16 -8.07
C LEU A 126 -4.78 5.68 -8.29
N LEU A 127 -4.36 6.12 -9.47
CA LEU A 127 -4.32 7.54 -9.81
C LEU A 127 -5.72 8.14 -9.95
N GLU A 128 -6.67 7.41 -10.52
CA GLU A 128 -8.08 7.83 -10.64
C GLU A 128 -8.74 8.05 -9.27
N LEU A 129 -8.37 7.23 -8.28
CA LEU A 129 -8.87 7.26 -6.91
C LEU A 129 -8.36 8.45 -6.09
N VAL A 130 -7.32 9.18 -6.52
CA VAL A 130 -6.86 10.37 -5.81
C VAL A 130 -7.72 11.58 -6.20
N ALA A 131 -8.29 12.25 -5.20
CA ALA A 131 -9.08 13.46 -5.41
C ALA A 131 -8.23 14.61 -5.94
N PRO A 132 -8.78 15.58 -6.69
CA PRO A 132 -8.09 16.83 -7.01
C PRO A 132 -7.57 17.51 -5.74
N GLY A 133 -6.27 17.83 -5.71
CA GLY A 133 -5.58 18.35 -4.53
C GLY A 133 -5.07 17.29 -3.54
N GLY A 134 -5.50 16.03 -3.68
CA GLY A 134 -5.13 14.88 -2.85
C GLY A 134 -3.77 14.26 -3.22
N HIS A 135 -3.37 13.25 -2.44
CA HIS A 135 -2.05 12.64 -2.52
C HIS A 135 -2.08 11.13 -2.77
N LEU A 136 -1.17 10.66 -3.63
CA LEU A 136 -0.75 9.27 -3.71
C LEU A 136 0.50 9.10 -2.85
N LEU A 137 0.53 8.08 -1.99
CA LEU A 137 1.71 7.61 -1.29
C LEU A 137 1.97 6.15 -1.66
N PHE A 138 3.02 5.90 -2.44
CA PHE A 138 3.40 4.58 -2.90
C PHE A 138 4.78 4.22 -2.36
N VAL A 139 4.86 3.14 -1.58
CA VAL A 139 6.10 2.72 -0.91
C VAL A 139 6.38 1.27 -1.21
N HIS A 140 7.63 0.95 -1.54
CA HIS A 140 8.11 -0.42 -1.60
C HIS A 140 9.57 -0.49 -1.14
N HIS A 141 10.07 -1.66 -0.78
CA HIS A 141 11.49 -1.86 -0.57
C HIS A 141 12.27 -1.47 -1.81
N VAL A 142 13.48 -0.90 -1.63
CA VAL A 142 14.44 -0.83 -2.74
C VAL A 142 14.73 -2.25 -3.19
N VAL A 143 14.53 -2.49 -4.49
CA VAL A 143 14.74 -3.78 -5.13
C VAL A 143 15.84 -3.57 -6.17
N ASP A 144 17.08 -3.82 -5.79
CA ASP A 144 18.24 -3.76 -6.70
C ASP A 144 18.35 -5.04 -7.55
N GLU A 145 19.31 -5.06 -8.49
CA GLU A 145 19.52 -6.19 -9.40
C GLU A 145 19.82 -7.51 -8.64
N GLU A 146 20.51 -7.43 -7.51
CA GLU A 146 20.82 -8.58 -6.66
C GLU A 146 19.55 -9.12 -5.99
N ALA A 147 18.73 -8.23 -5.41
CA ALA A 147 17.43 -8.57 -4.85
C ALA A 147 16.48 -9.13 -5.92
N LEU A 148 16.46 -8.62 -7.15
CA LEU A 148 15.68 -9.19 -8.26
C LEU A 148 16.17 -10.58 -8.65
N ALA A 149 17.48 -10.80 -8.68
CA ALA A 149 18.06 -12.10 -9.00
C ALA A 149 17.69 -13.15 -7.94
N GLU A 150 17.70 -12.77 -6.65
CA GLU A 150 17.27 -13.65 -5.56
C GLU A 150 15.75 -13.80 -5.46
N ARG A 151 15.00 -12.80 -5.91
CA ARG A 151 13.54 -12.69 -5.72
C ARG A 151 12.86 -12.26 -7.03
N PRO A 152 12.90 -13.12 -8.06
CA PRO A 152 12.41 -12.79 -9.40
C PRO A 152 10.91 -12.50 -9.46
N HIS A 153 10.15 -12.84 -8.40
CA HIS A 153 8.73 -12.51 -8.32
C HIS A 153 8.45 -11.00 -8.23
N PHE A 154 9.40 -10.16 -7.78
CA PHE A 154 9.24 -8.71 -7.79
C PHE A 154 9.27 -8.12 -9.20
N ALA A 155 9.90 -8.79 -10.17
CA ALA A 155 10.06 -8.29 -11.54
C ALA A 155 8.73 -8.06 -12.29
N GLY A 156 7.65 -8.73 -11.87
CA GLY A 156 6.31 -8.58 -12.44
C GLY A 156 5.36 -7.73 -11.60
N MET A 157 5.82 -7.10 -10.52
CA MET A 157 5.00 -6.27 -9.65
C MET A 157 5.09 -4.79 -10.01
N TYR A 158 4.08 -4.03 -9.65
CA TYR A 158 4.20 -2.57 -9.58
C TYR A 158 5.17 -2.18 -8.48
N LEU A 159 6.17 -1.38 -8.84
CA LEU A 159 7.18 -0.80 -7.97
C LEU A 159 7.04 0.73 -7.96
N PRO A 160 7.67 1.43 -7.01
CA PRO A 160 7.55 2.88 -6.92
C PRO A 160 8.00 3.61 -8.19
N ASP A 161 9.00 3.09 -8.89
CA ASP A 161 9.46 3.64 -10.18
C ASP A 161 8.38 3.62 -11.26
N ASP A 162 7.43 2.68 -11.21
CA ASP A 162 6.27 2.68 -12.11
C ASP A 162 5.33 3.84 -11.76
N ALA A 163 5.09 4.07 -10.47
CA ALA A 163 4.29 5.18 -9.98
C ALA A 163 4.94 6.52 -10.34
N GLU A 164 6.24 6.67 -10.13
CA GLU A 164 7.03 7.85 -10.51
C GLU A 164 6.90 8.14 -12.01
N GLN A 165 7.10 7.13 -12.87
CA GLN A 165 6.96 7.27 -14.31
C GLN A 165 5.53 7.67 -14.72
N ALA A 166 4.52 7.06 -14.11
CA ALA A 166 3.12 7.36 -14.42
C ALA A 166 2.68 8.78 -14.01
N LEU A 167 3.26 9.30 -12.92
CA LEU A 167 3.07 10.69 -12.49
C LEU A 167 3.82 11.66 -13.43
N ALA A 168 5.09 11.37 -13.74
CA ALA A 168 5.92 12.19 -14.61
C ALA A 168 5.39 12.27 -16.06
N ALA A 169 4.67 11.25 -16.51
CA ALA A 169 4.01 11.22 -17.81
C ALA A 169 2.77 12.13 -17.91
N ARG A 170 2.26 12.66 -16.78
CA ARG A 170 1.03 13.48 -16.70
C ARG A 170 1.25 14.79 -15.91
N PRO A 171 2.24 15.63 -16.29
CA PRO A 171 2.65 16.80 -15.48
C PRO A 171 1.58 17.90 -15.35
N GLU A 172 0.61 17.93 -16.27
CA GLU A 172 -0.55 18.82 -16.24
C GLU A 172 -1.60 18.40 -15.19
N GLU A 173 -1.63 17.12 -14.82
CA GLU A 173 -2.54 16.58 -13.80
C GLU A 173 -1.85 16.34 -12.46
N TRP A 174 -0.53 16.12 -12.48
CA TRP A 174 0.23 15.67 -11.32
C TRP A 174 1.46 16.51 -11.02
N GLU A 175 1.76 16.61 -9.74
CA GLU A 175 3.02 17.11 -9.19
C GLU A 175 3.74 15.95 -8.49
N LEU A 176 4.97 15.66 -8.91
CA LEU A 176 5.84 14.73 -8.19
C LEU A 176 6.43 15.48 -6.98
N VAL A 177 5.89 15.21 -5.80
CA VAL A 177 6.30 15.86 -4.55
C VAL A 177 7.60 15.25 -4.03
N ALA A 178 7.72 13.92 -4.08
CA ALA A 178 8.93 13.22 -3.68
C ALA A 178 9.10 11.91 -4.46
N ALA A 179 10.35 11.55 -4.69
CA ALA A 179 10.79 10.25 -5.23
C ALA A 179 12.19 9.95 -4.66
N GLU A 180 12.22 9.37 -3.47
CA GLU A 180 13.43 9.27 -2.66
C GLU A 180 13.54 7.93 -1.93
N ASP A 181 14.76 7.63 -1.49
CA ASP A 181 15.07 6.43 -0.73
C ASP A 181 15.15 6.80 0.75
N ARG A 182 14.36 6.12 1.59
CA ARG A 182 14.31 6.33 3.04
C ARG A 182 14.86 5.13 3.80
N GLN A 183 15.71 5.39 4.79
CA GLN A 183 16.16 4.34 5.69
C GLN A 183 15.05 3.92 6.67
N ARG A 184 14.91 2.62 6.87
CA ARG A 184 14.00 2.05 7.87
C ARG A 184 14.74 1.82 9.18
N GLN A 185 14.13 2.26 10.28
CA GLN A 185 14.53 1.86 11.62
C GLN A 185 13.55 0.78 12.08
N ILE A 186 13.89 -0.50 11.86
CA ILE A 186 13.06 -1.63 12.27
C ILE A 186 13.88 -2.59 13.11
N GLU A 187 13.40 -2.86 14.32
CA GLU A 187 14.06 -3.74 15.29
C GLU A 187 13.68 -5.24 15.12
N GLY A 188 12.68 -5.57 14.28
CA GLY A 188 12.28 -6.96 13.97
C GLY A 188 10.99 -7.09 13.13
N GLY A 189 10.60 -8.32 12.78
CA GLY A 189 9.40 -8.62 11.97
C GLY A 189 9.68 -9.02 10.52
N ARG A 190 8.64 -9.42 9.77
CA ARG A 190 8.79 -9.82 8.36
C ARG A 190 9.18 -8.59 7.52
N GLY A 191 10.27 -8.70 6.75
CA GLY A 191 10.83 -7.58 5.98
C GLY A 191 11.92 -6.78 6.70
N ALA A 192 12.33 -7.17 7.91
CA ALA A 192 13.42 -6.51 8.65
C ALA A 192 14.81 -6.61 7.99
N HIS A 193 14.97 -7.48 6.99
CA HIS A 193 16.18 -7.54 6.14
C HIS A 193 16.23 -6.44 5.07
N HIS A 194 15.13 -5.74 4.81
CA HIS A 194 15.13 -4.54 3.96
C HIS A 194 15.32 -3.30 4.83
N THR A 195 16.43 -2.60 4.61
CA THR A 195 16.83 -1.42 5.39
C THR A 195 16.51 -0.10 4.69
N VAL A 196 16.10 -0.15 3.42
CA VAL A 196 15.79 1.02 2.59
C VAL A 196 14.50 0.80 1.81
N ASP A 197 13.61 1.78 1.87
CA ASP A 197 12.40 1.85 1.05
C ASP A 197 12.52 2.95 0.00
N ARG A 198 11.98 2.70 -1.18
CA ARG A 198 11.72 3.70 -2.21
C ARG A 198 10.32 4.27 -1.99
N VAL A 199 10.25 5.58 -1.83
CA VAL A 199 9.03 6.33 -1.50
C VAL A 199 8.71 7.29 -2.64
N VAL A 200 7.50 7.18 -3.18
CA VAL A 200 6.96 8.09 -4.19
C VAL A 200 5.72 8.77 -3.66
N ILE A 201 5.73 10.11 -3.73
CA ILE A 201 4.62 10.97 -3.33
C ILE A 201 4.20 11.80 -4.54
N GLY A 202 2.97 11.61 -4.99
CA GLY A 202 2.35 12.41 -6.03
C GLY A 202 1.22 13.24 -5.45
N ARG A 203 1.09 14.50 -5.86
CA ARG A 203 -0.08 15.33 -5.56
C ARG A 203 -0.87 15.58 -6.84
N ARG A 204 -2.16 15.28 -6.81
CA ARG A 204 -3.04 15.59 -7.93
C ARG A 204 -3.33 17.08 -7.93
N ARG A 205 -3.23 17.74 -9.08
CA ARG A 205 -3.57 19.16 -9.23
C ARG A 205 -5.09 19.34 -9.07
N ALA A 206 -5.48 20.52 -8.57
CA ALA A 206 -6.87 20.91 -8.34
C ALA A 206 -7.57 21.37 -9.63
#